data_AF-A0A2N1RWL3-F1
#
_entry.id   AF-A0A2N1RWL3-F1
#
_cell.length_a   1.000
_cell.length_b   1.000
_cell.length_c   1.000
_cell.angle_alpha   90.00
_cell.angle_beta   90.00
_cell.angle_gamma   90.00
#
_symmetry.space_group_name_H-M   'P 1'
#
loop_
_entity.id
_entity.type
_entity.pdbx_description
1 polymer ?
#
loop_
_entity_poly.entity_id
_entity_poly.type
_entity_poly.pdbx_seq_one_letter_code
_entity_poly.pdbx_strand_id
1 'polypeptide(L)' 'MRRVLILLSVMLLALSVVKCSGVQRPDPKVIACKAGCDTTFDNCIKKAVKNEAKKAACEAVKNKCYSDCEKQ' A
#
# COMPACT_ATOMS: atom_id res chain seq x y z
N MET A 1 -15.47 2.63 -48.21
CA MET A 1 -16.08 2.17 -46.94
C MET A 1 -15.15 1.32 -46.06
N ARG A 2 -14.32 0.42 -46.61
CA ARG A 2 -13.38 -0.44 -45.85
C ARG A 2 -12.38 0.34 -44.96
N ARG A 3 -11.94 1.53 -45.38
CA ARG A 3 -11.04 2.41 -44.60
C ARG A 3 -11.71 3.10 -43.41
N VAL A 4 -13.02 3.35 -43.49
CA VAL A 4 -13.80 4.00 -42.40
C VAL A 4 -14.04 3.00 -41.25
N LEU A 5 -14.29 1.73 -41.58
CA LEU A 5 -14.42 0.64 -40.61
C LEU A 5 -13.13 0.41 -39.79
N ILE A 6 -11.96 0.55 -40.42
CA ILE A 6 -10.67 0.41 -39.71
C ILE A 6 -10.50 1.56 -38.71
N LEU A 7 -10.79 2.80 -39.11
CA LEU A 7 -10.68 3.96 -38.22
C LEU A 7 -11.62 3.89 -37.02
N LEU A 8 -12.86 3.40 -37.21
CA LEU A 8 -13.80 3.18 -36.11
C LEU A 8 -13.32 2.12 -35.11
N SER A 9 -12.70 1.04 -35.60
CA SER A 9 -12.20 -0.03 -34.73
C SER A 9 -11.03 0.42 -33.85
N VAL A 10 -10.14 1.28 -34.37
CA VAL A 10 -9.02 1.86 -33.59
C VAL A 10 -9.54 2.79 -32.48
N MET A 11 -10.62 3.53 -32.73
CA MET A 11 -11.21 4.44 -31.74
C MET A 11 -11.89 3.69 -30.57
N LEU A 12 -12.51 2.52 -30.83
CA LEU A 12 -13.10 1.69 -29.76
C LEU A 12 -12.05 1.03 -28.85
N LEU A 13 -10.85 0.75 -29.36
CA LEU A 13 -9.75 0.17 -28.58
C LEU A 13 -9.09 1.18 -27.61
N ALA A 14 -9.27 2.49 -27.83
CA ALA A 14 -8.77 3.52 -26.92
C ALA A 14 -9.65 3.72 -25.67
N LEU A 15 -10.90 3.26 -25.69
CA LEU A 15 -11.85 3.42 -24.59
C LEU A 15 -11.79 2.29 -23.55
N SER A 16 -11.12 1.17 -23.85
CA SER A 16 -11.05 0.01 -22.96
C SER A 16 -9.86 0.03 -21.97
N VAL A 17 -8.97 1.02 -22.05
CA VAL A 17 -7.87 1.22 -21.08
C VAL A 17 -8.21 2.11 -19.90
N VAL A 18 -9.39 2.74 -19.86
CA VAL A 18 -9.94 3.28 -18.61
C VAL A 18 -10.63 2.15 -17.86
N LYS A 19 -9.88 1.09 -17.55
CA LYS A 19 -10.13 0.43 -16.28
C LYS A 19 -9.81 1.51 -15.24
N CYS A 20 -10.84 2.14 -14.71
CA CYS A 20 -10.84 2.64 -13.35
C CYS A 20 -10.46 1.44 -12.47
N SER A 21 -9.16 1.10 -12.44
CA SER A 21 -8.54 0.49 -11.30
C SER A 21 -8.77 1.53 -10.22
N GLY A 22 -9.92 1.44 -9.57
CA GLY A 22 -10.16 2.13 -8.32
C GLY A 22 -8.95 1.79 -7.48
N VAL A 23 -8.04 2.74 -7.36
CA VAL A 23 -7.04 2.72 -6.31
C VAL A 23 -7.91 2.67 -5.08
N GLN A 24 -8.09 1.46 -4.56
CA GLN A 24 -8.80 1.22 -3.32
C GLN A 24 -7.92 1.92 -2.31
N ARG A 25 -8.21 3.22 -2.11
CA ARG A 25 -7.40 4.07 -1.25
C ARG A 25 -7.36 3.32 0.07
N PRO A 26 -6.16 3.01 0.58
CA PRO A 26 -6.05 2.24 1.80
C PRO A 26 -6.93 2.90 2.86
N ASP A 27 -7.72 2.09 3.57
CA ASP A 27 -8.71 2.60 4.51
C ASP A 27 -7.99 3.59 5.46
N PRO A 28 -8.51 4.83 5.61
CA PRO A 28 -7.83 5.87 6.39
C PRO A 28 -7.56 5.45 7.85
N LYS A 29 -8.34 4.51 8.41
CA LYS A 29 -8.08 3.92 9.73
C LYS A 29 -6.86 3.01 9.71
N VAL A 30 -6.71 2.20 8.66
CA VAL A 30 -5.53 1.34 8.47
C VAL A 30 -4.26 2.18 8.30
N ILE A 31 -4.35 3.30 7.57
CA ILE A 31 -3.22 4.24 7.40
C ILE A 31 -2.83 4.86 8.76
N ALA A 32 -3.81 5.40 9.49
CA ALA A 32 -3.56 6.01 10.80
C ALA A 32 -2.99 4.99 11.81
N CYS A 33 -3.49 3.76 11.79
CA CYS A 33 -2.99 2.67 12.61
C CYS A 33 -1.53 2.34 12.29
N LYS A 34 -1.19 2.17 11.00
CA LYS A 34 0.20 1.91 10.57
C LYS A 34 1.16 3.05 10.95
N ALA A 35 0.72 4.31 10.85
CA ALA A 35 1.51 5.46 11.31
C ALA A 35 1.80 5.43 12.83
N GLY A 36 0.85 4.93 13.64
CA GLY A 36 1.05 4.69 15.07
C GLY A 36 2.06 3.55 15.33
N CYS A 37 1.99 2.47 14.56
CA CYS A 37 2.97 1.39 14.60
C CYS A 37 4.38 1.90 14.24
N ASP A 38 4.52 2.76 13.24
CA ASP A 38 5.80 3.36 12.84
C ASP A 38 6.39 4.25 13.93
N THR A 39 5.56 5.08 14.56
CA THR A 39 6.00 5.93 15.68
C THR A 39 6.52 5.08 16.84
N THR A 40 5.85 3.96 17.14
CA THR A 40 6.27 3.03 18.19
C THR A 40 7.57 2.33 17.81
N PHE A 41 7.69 1.90 16.54
CA PHE A 41 8.90 1.29 16.00
C PHE A 41 10.09 2.24 16.05
N ASP A 42 9.94 3.50 15.65
CA ASP A 42 11.01 4.51 15.70
C ASP A 42 11.53 4.70 17.12
N ASN A 43 10.63 4.79 18.10
CA ASN A 43 11.01 4.87 19.51
C ASN A 43 11.73 3.60 19.99
N CYS A 44 11.31 2.42 19.51
CA CYS A 44 11.94 1.15 19.81
C CYS A 44 13.36 1.07 19.22
N ILE A 45 13.54 1.42 17.94
CA ILE A 45 14.83 1.41 17.25
C ILE A 45 15.80 2.43 17.84
N LYS A 46 15.33 3.64 18.18
CA LYS A 46 16.14 4.64 18.90
C LYS A 46 16.68 4.10 20.22
N LYS A 47 15.90 3.29 20.94
CA LYS A 47 16.33 2.62 22.19
C LYS A 47 17.19 1.36 21.95
N ALA A 48 17.04 0.71 20.80
CA ALA A 48 17.81 -0.49 20.44
C ALA A 48 19.27 -0.16 20.04
N VAL A 49 19.52 1.06 19.55
CA VAL A 49 20.86 1.56 19.17
C VAL A 49 21.56 0.60 18.17
N LYS A 50 22.59 -0.13 18.60
CA LYS A 50 23.38 -1.09 17.79
C LYS A 50 23.08 -2.56 18.14
N ASN A 51 22.14 -2.84 19.03
CA ASN A 51 21.81 -4.21 19.41
C ASN A 51 20.85 -4.83 18.38
N GLU A 52 21.37 -5.71 17.54
CA GLU A 52 20.60 -6.33 16.44
C GLU A 52 19.44 -7.19 16.94
N ALA A 53 19.60 -7.88 18.09
CA ALA A 53 18.51 -8.65 18.68
C ALA A 53 17.34 -7.75 19.12
N LYS A 54 17.65 -6.56 19.67
CA LYS A 54 16.61 -5.58 20.01
C LYS A 54 15.95 -4.98 18.76
N LYS A 55 16.71 -4.76 17.69
CA LYS A 55 16.13 -4.30 16.40
C LYS A 55 15.18 -5.34 15.81
N ALA A 56 15.58 -6.62 15.80
CA ALA A 56 14.73 -7.71 15.33
C ALA A 56 13.44 -7.83 16.17
N ALA A 57 13.53 -7.64 17.49
CA ALA A 57 12.35 -7.59 18.35
C ALA A 57 11.43 -6.39 18.01
N CYS A 58 12.00 -5.20 17.76
CA CYS A 58 11.23 -4.04 17.31
C CYS A 58 10.52 -4.30 15.97
N GLU A 59 11.19 -4.95 15.03
CA GLU A 59 10.61 -5.31 13.72
C GLU A 59 9.49 -6.34 13.86
N ALA A 60 9.67 -7.37 14.70
CA ALA A 60 8.63 -8.36 14.97
C ALA A 60 7.37 -7.72 15.56
N VAL A 61 7.54 -6.78 16.50
CA VAL A 61 6.43 -6.01 17.09
C VAL A 61 5.77 -5.11 16.04
N LYS A 62 6.55 -4.42 15.20
CA LYS A 62 6.00 -3.60 14.10
C LYS A 62 5.16 -4.44 13.13
N ASN A 63 5.68 -5.60 12.71
CA ASN A 63 4.99 -6.48 11.77
C ASN A 63 3.69 -7.03 12.35
N LYS A 64 3.69 -7.40 13.65
CA LYS A 64 2.45 -7.78 14.34
C LYS A 64 1.45 -6.63 14.38
N CYS A 65 1.91 -5.43 14.74
CA CYS A 65 1.08 -4.22 14.78
C CYS A 65 0.44 -3.92 13.41
N TYR A 66 1.22 -4.02 12.33
CA TYR A 66 0.73 -3.86 10.96
C TYR A 66 -0.34 -4.89 10.59
N SER A 67 -0.13 -6.15 10.94
CA SER A 67 -1.11 -7.22 10.69
C SER A 67 -2.40 -7.01 11.47
N ASP A 68 -2.31 -6.46 12.69
CA ASP A 68 -3.50 -6.13 13.48
C ASP A 68 -4.23 -4.89 12.94
N CYS A 69 -3.52 -3.92 12.36
CA CYS A 69 -4.13 -2.79 11.65
C CYS A 69 -4.94 -3.23 10.42
N GLU A 70 -4.51 -4.27 9.71
CA GLU A 70 -5.20 -4.80 8.53
C GLU A 70 -6.47 -5.61 8.86
N LYS A 71 -6.69 -5.89 10.16
CA LYS A 71 -7.90 -6.57 10.68
C LYS A 71 -8.95 -5.60 11.23
N GLN A 72 -8.67 -4.28 11.25
CA GLN A 72 -9.60 -3.24 11.68
C GLN A 72 -10.44 -2.72 10.52
#